data_AF-A0A8D8AMB9-F1
#
_entry.id   AF-A0A8D8AMB9-F1
#
_cell.length_a   1.000
_cell.length_b   1.000
_cell.length_c   1.000
_cell.angle_alpha   90.00
_cell.angle_beta   90.00
_cell.angle_gamma   90.00
#
_symmetry.space_group_name_H-M   'P 1'
#
loop_
_entity.id
_entity.type
_entity.pdbx_description
1 polymer ?
#
loop_
_entity_poly.entity_id
_entity_poly.type
_entity_poly.pdbx_seq_one_letter_code
_entity_poly.pdbx_strand_id
1 'polypeptide(L)'
;MDTSVEFTYALIEAVRKRPVLFSDALNFSKRRPQYAAAWVEVAKDLDLEDHVASLKERWRVIRCAHGRYLRVGYRMQVPGIHDKLSFLNPHMDIKPKEPKDIKPEDSLEYAIKLVNYVRQYPCLYDGSNAFARPEAWEAVAAKLGGGATAENSMLTWKKIHYYYKFHLQKGYIAKPKGIAPYLAFLRPFMEEPVENMEFSLARELIETVQQYPALYDGTQSGQNIVLWNEVAQRLGNVFSVETYITKWAWMRGKYERHLKTESKMVPCGIEGHLTFLNAFVAGFARKTPLPSSDGQIVRPVGKAVPATGRWVDRLHVDESDPDAQFLLTFLELMTKMSESQKRQFRIGAVKASRAVLDGVVRRKVVK
;
A
#
# COMPACT_ATOMS: atom_id res chain seq x y z
N MET A 1 11.64 -18.46 -12.11
CA MET A 1 11.08 -18.99 -13.37
C MET A 1 11.04 -17.86 -14.37
N ASP A 2 11.82 -18.01 -15.43
CA ASP A 2 11.95 -17.03 -16.50
C ASP A 2 10.57 -16.63 -17.04
N THR A 3 10.33 -15.33 -17.16
CA THR A 3 9.12 -14.73 -17.74
C THR A 3 9.12 -14.90 -19.26
N SER A 4 9.24 -16.14 -19.75
CA SER A 4 9.23 -16.44 -21.17
C SER A 4 7.88 -16.04 -21.77
N VAL A 5 7.94 -15.31 -22.88
CA VAL A 5 6.79 -15.01 -23.75
C VAL A 5 6.03 -16.29 -24.10
N GLU A 6 6.75 -17.40 -24.26
CA GLU A 6 6.19 -18.72 -24.59
C GLU A 6 5.31 -19.24 -23.45
N PHE A 7 5.72 -19.07 -22.19
CA PHE A 7 4.90 -19.45 -21.04
C PHE A 7 3.59 -18.67 -21.04
N THR A 8 3.66 -17.37 -21.34
CA THR A 8 2.46 -16.52 -21.41
C THR A 8 1.51 -17.02 -22.49
N TYR A 9 2.02 -17.40 -23.66
CA TYR A 9 1.21 -17.99 -24.72
C TYR A 9 0.64 -19.35 -24.33
N ALA A 10 1.43 -20.24 -23.72
CA ALA A 10 0.97 -21.55 -23.27
C ALA A 10 -0.16 -21.42 -22.24
N LEU A 11 -0.05 -20.49 -21.29
CA LEU A 11 -1.11 -20.21 -20.32
C LEU A 11 -2.39 -19.69 -21.01
N ILE A 12 -2.26 -18.80 -21.99
CA ILE A 12 -3.42 -18.30 -22.75
C ILE A 12 -4.12 -19.44 -23.48
N GLU A 13 -3.39 -20.31 -24.18
CA GLU A 13 -3.99 -21.45 -24.89
C GLU A 13 -4.61 -22.46 -23.91
N ALA A 14 -3.98 -22.74 -22.77
CA ALA A 14 -4.53 -23.62 -21.74
C ALA A 14 -5.83 -23.07 -21.15
N VAL A 15 -5.91 -21.77 -20.89
CA VAL A 15 -7.15 -21.13 -20.41
C VAL A 15 -8.22 -21.10 -21.51
N ARG A 16 -7.83 -20.85 -22.77
CA ARG A 16 -8.75 -20.80 -23.92
C ARG A 16 -9.53 -22.10 -24.11
N LYS A 17 -8.92 -23.25 -23.80
CA LYS A 17 -9.58 -24.57 -23.83
C LYS A 17 -10.72 -24.71 -22.80
N ARG A 18 -10.83 -23.81 -21.81
CA ARG A 18 -11.73 -23.95 -20.65
C ARG A 18 -12.62 -22.70 -20.46
N PRO A 19 -13.74 -22.58 -21.20
CA PRO A 19 -14.63 -21.41 -21.18
C PRO A 19 -15.13 -20.98 -19.80
N VAL A 20 -15.25 -21.91 -18.85
CA VAL A 20 -15.64 -21.64 -17.45
C VAL A 20 -14.71 -20.64 -16.75
N LEU A 21 -13.49 -20.44 -17.25
CA LEU A 21 -12.51 -19.52 -16.69
C LEU A 21 -12.68 -18.05 -17.13
N PHE A 22 -13.45 -17.79 -18.19
CA PHE A 22 -13.55 -16.45 -18.77
C PHE A 22 -14.93 -16.02 -19.29
N SER A 23 -15.88 -16.93 -19.46
CA SER A 23 -17.23 -16.60 -19.92
C SER A 23 -18.10 -16.09 -18.76
N ASP A 24 -18.49 -14.82 -18.79
CA ASP A 24 -19.38 -14.17 -17.82
C ASP A 24 -20.84 -14.69 -17.88
N ALA A 25 -21.21 -15.44 -18.93
CA ALA A 25 -22.55 -16.03 -19.09
C ALA A 25 -22.91 -17.10 -18.02
N LEU A 26 -21.97 -17.45 -17.14
CA LEU A 26 -22.12 -18.53 -16.17
C LEU A 26 -22.10 -17.99 -14.74
N ASN A 27 -23.21 -18.19 -14.01
CA ASN A 27 -23.36 -17.83 -12.60
C ASN A 27 -22.19 -18.39 -11.74
N PHE A 28 -21.27 -17.51 -11.34
CA PHE A 28 -20.03 -17.86 -10.61
C PHE A 28 -20.29 -18.63 -9.30
N SER A 29 -21.38 -18.29 -8.61
CA SER A 29 -21.77 -18.91 -7.33
C SER A 29 -22.13 -20.40 -7.47
N LYS A 30 -22.75 -20.81 -8.58
CA LYS A 30 -23.22 -22.19 -8.79
C LYS A 30 -22.13 -23.15 -9.28
N ARG A 31 -21.02 -22.63 -9.83
CA ARG A 31 -20.00 -23.42 -10.52
C ARG A 31 -18.60 -23.32 -9.92
N ARG A 32 -18.49 -22.88 -8.66
CA ARG A 32 -17.21 -22.82 -7.92
C ARG A 32 -16.39 -24.12 -8.00
N PRO A 33 -16.99 -25.34 -7.93
CA PRO A 33 -16.23 -26.59 -8.11
C PRO A 33 -15.65 -26.75 -9.51
N GLN A 34 -16.43 -26.46 -10.57
CA GLN A 34 -15.99 -26.55 -11.97
C GLN A 34 -14.87 -25.55 -12.27
N TYR A 35 -14.98 -24.33 -11.72
CA TYR A 35 -13.93 -23.32 -11.83
C TYR A 35 -12.63 -23.78 -11.16
N ALA A 36 -12.71 -24.38 -9.97
CA ALA A 36 -11.54 -24.91 -9.28
C ALA A 36 -10.90 -26.09 -10.06
N ALA A 37 -11.71 -27.03 -10.55
CA ALA A 37 -11.25 -28.16 -11.36
C ALA A 37 -10.56 -27.70 -12.65
N ALA A 38 -11.15 -26.73 -13.37
CA ALA A 38 -10.55 -26.20 -14.60
C ALA A 38 -9.17 -25.58 -14.36
N TRP A 39 -8.94 -24.94 -13.21
CA TRP A 39 -7.61 -24.41 -12.87
C TRP A 39 -6.59 -25.50 -12.56
N VAL A 40 -7.01 -26.62 -11.96
CA VAL A 40 -6.14 -27.80 -11.75
C VAL A 40 -5.75 -28.39 -13.10
N GLU A 41 -6.69 -28.49 -14.04
CA GLU A 41 -6.39 -28.96 -15.39
C GLU A 41 -5.45 -28.01 -16.16
N VAL A 42 -5.60 -26.68 -16.02
CA VAL A 42 -4.63 -25.71 -16.58
C VAL A 42 -3.25 -25.91 -15.98
N ALA A 43 -3.15 -26.16 -14.68
CA ALA A 43 -1.89 -26.44 -14.01
C ALA A 43 -1.24 -27.72 -14.53
N LYS A 44 -2.05 -28.76 -14.76
CA LYS A 44 -1.61 -30.03 -15.37
C LYS A 44 -1.12 -29.85 -16.81
N ASP A 45 -1.84 -29.09 -17.64
CA ASP A 45 -1.43 -28.79 -19.04
C ASP A 45 -0.06 -28.07 -19.12
N LEU A 46 0.34 -27.39 -18.05
CA LEU A 46 1.58 -26.60 -17.97
C LEU A 46 2.66 -27.28 -17.13
N ASP A 47 2.44 -28.51 -16.65
CA ASP A 47 3.34 -29.25 -15.76
C ASP A 47 3.66 -28.49 -14.46
N LEU A 48 2.63 -27.89 -13.85
CA LEU A 48 2.73 -26.97 -12.71
C LEU A 48 1.62 -27.21 -11.66
N GLU A 49 1.31 -28.47 -11.35
CA GLU A 49 0.19 -28.87 -10.49
C GLU A 49 0.14 -28.13 -9.13
N ASP A 50 1.29 -27.90 -8.51
CA ASP A 50 1.39 -27.19 -7.21
C ASP A 50 1.23 -25.66 -7.28
N HIS A 51 1.12 -25.08 -8.49
CA HIS A 51 1.22 -23.62 -8.69
C HIS A 51 -0.08 -22.96 -9.15
N VAL A 52 -1.23 -23.59 -8.91
CA VAL A 52 -2.56 -23.07 -9.30
C VAL A 52 -2.78 -21.61 -8.85
N ALA A 53 -2.34 -21.24 -7.64
CA ALA A 53 -2.48 -19.87 -7.13
C ALA A 53 -1.69 -18.85 -7.98
N SER A 54 -0.46 -19.18 -8.35
CA SER A 54 0.41 -18.35 -9.19
C SER A 54 -0.14 -18.21 -10.62
N LEU A 55 -0.71 -19.27 -11.17
CA LEU A 55 -1.35 -19.26 -12.50
C LEU A 55 -2.58 -18.34 -12.53
N LYS A 56 -3.43 -18.40 -11.49
CA LYS A 56 -4.59 -17.50 -11.33
C LYS A 56 -4.16 -16.05 -11.29
N GLU A 57 -3.13 -15.74 -10.52
CA GLU A 57 -2.63 -14.37 -10.40
C GLU A 57 -2.04 -13.87 -11.71
N ARG A 58 -1.22 -14.69 -12.39
CA ARG A 58 -0.66 -14.34 -13.70
C ARG A 58 -1.75 -14.15 -14.75
N TRP A 59 -2.77 -15.01 -14.79
CA TRP A 59 -3.92 -14.84 -15.68
C TRP A 59 -4.70 -13.56 -15.38
N ARG A 60 -4.92 -13.24 -14.09
CA ARG A 60 -5.54 -11.97 -13.68
C ARG A 60 -4.79 -10.77 -14.24
N VAL A 61 -3.46 -10.75 -14.13
CA VAL A 61 -2.60 -9.69 -14.68
C VAL A 61 -2.75 -9.58 -16.21
N ILE A 62 -2.70 -10.72 -16.92
CA ILE A 62 -2.87 -10.77 -18.39
C ILE A 62 -4.24 -10.23 -18.80
N ARG A 63 -5.33 -10.72 -18.20
CA ARG A 63 -6.71 -10.27 -18.47
C ARG A 63 -6.89 -8.79 -18.17
N CYS A 64 -6.33 -8.29 -17.07
CA CYS A 64 -6.35 -6.87 -16.73
C CYS A 64 -5.55 -6.01 -17.72
N ALA A 65 -4.43 -6.50 -18.24
CA ALA A 65 -3.65 -5.81 -19.26
C ALA A 65 -4.40 -5.73 -20.60
N HIS A 66 -5.03 -6.83 -21.04
CA HIS A 66 -5.87 -6.86 -22.23
C HIS A 66 -7.08 -5.93 -22.11
N GLY A 67 -7.72 -5.90 -20.94
CA GLY A 67 -8.82 -4.96 -20.71
C GLY A 67 -8.40 -3.49 -20.75
N ARG A 68 -7.15 -3.17 -20.39
CA ARG A 68 -6.59 -1.83 -20.60
C ARG A 68 -6.26 -1.58 -22.08
N TYR A 69 -5.76 -2.59 -22.80
CA TYR A 69 -5.55 -2.50 -24.24
C TYR A 69 -6.84 -2.11 -24.97
N LEU A 70 -7.92 -2.86 -24.73
CA LEU A 70 -9.23 -2.58 -25.36
C LEU A 70 -9.83 -1.22 -24.98
N ARG A 71 -9.60 -0.74 -23.75
CA ARG A 71 -10.15 0.56 -23.29
C ARG A 71 -9.40 1.79 -23.79
N VAL A 72 -8.06 1.73 -23.83
CA VAL A 72 -7.22 2.93 -24.02
C VAL A 72 -6.05 2.73 -25.00
N GLY A 73 -6.03 1.62 -25.75
CA GLY A 73 -4.92 1.30 -26.65
C GLY A 73 -3.59 1.03 -25.90
N TYR A 74 -3.67 0.58 -24.65
CA TYR A 74 -2.47 0.31 -23.83
C TYR A 74 -1.56 -0.72 -24.50
N ARG A 75 -0.34 -0.33 -24.87
CA ARG A 75 0.64 -1.24 -25.47
C ARG A 75 1.01 -2.36 -24.50
N MET A 76 0.69 -3.60 -24.87
CA MET A 76 1.07 -4.78 -24.09
C MET A 76 2.57 -5.05 -24.25
N GLN A 77 3.22 -5.53 -23.18
CA GLN A 77 4.68 -5.76 -23.18
C GLN A 77 5.09 -6.92 -24.10
N VAL A 78 4.21 -7.91 -24.24
CA VAL A 78 4.45 -9.07 -25.10
C VAL A 78 3.87 -8.78 -26.49
N PRO A 79 4.68 -8.77 -27.56
CA PRO A 79 4.18 -8.60 -28.93
C PRO A 79 3.11 -9.65 -29.29
N GLY A 80 2.09 -9.28 -30.07
CA GLY A 80 1.06 -10.22 -30.57
C GLY A 80 0.15 -10.88 -29.51
N ILE A 81 0.32 -10.59 -28.22
CA ILE A 81 -0.49 -11.21 -27.15
C ILE A 81 -1.97 -10.82 -27.24
N HIS A 82 -2.27 -9.61 -27.72
CA HIS A 82 -3.63 -9.10 -27.88
C HIS A 82 -4.43 -9.92 -28.90
N ASP A 83 -3.80 -10.35 -29.99
CA ASP A 83 -4.41 -11.22 -31.00
C ASP A 83 -4.82 -12.57 -30.40
N LYS A 84 -3.95 -13.14 -29.57
CA LYS A 84 -4.23 -14.39 -28.84
C LYS A 84 -5.31 -14.24 -27.78
N LEU A 85 -5.54 -13.04 -27.25
CA LEU A 85 -6.58 -12.74 -26.26
C LEU A 85 -7.91 -12.29 -26.88
N SER A 86 -8.00 -12.19 -28.21
CA SER A 86 -9.21 -11.75 -28.93
C SER A 86 -10.46 -12.58 -28.59
N PHE A 87 -10.29 -13.86 -28.22
CA PHE A 87 -11.41 -14.72 -27.78
C PHE A 87 -12.10 -14.21 -26.49
N LEU A 88 -11.44 -13.35 -25.72
CA LEU A 88 -12.04 -12.74 -24.53
C LEU A 88 -12.99 -11.59 -24.88
N ASN A 89 -12.84 -10.95 -26.04
CA ASN A 89 -13.54 -9.70 -26.37
C ASN A 89 -15.06 -9.78 -26.16
N PRO A 90 -15.77 -10.85 -26.59
CA PRO A 90 -17.21 -10.96 -26.38
C PRO A 90 -17.62 -11.13 -24.91
N HIS A 91 -16.69 -11.54 -24.05
CA HIS A 91 -16.88 -11.80 -22.62
C HIS A 91 -16.31 -10.70 -21.74
N MET A 92 -15.86 -9.60 -22.32
CA MET A 92 -15.41 -8.44 -21.59
C MET A 92 -16.44 -7.34 -21.75
N ASP A 93 -17.10 -6.96 -20.66
CA ASP A 93 -17.95 -5.76 -20.61
C ASP A 93 -17.06 -4.49 -20.64
N ILE A 94 -16.41 -4.29 -21.79
CA ILE A 94 -15.57 -3.14 -22.06
C ILE A 94 -16.33 -2.26 -23.01
N LYS A 95 -16.99 -1.26 -22.43
CA LYS A 95 -17.38 -0.07 -23.17
C LYS A 95 -16.08 0.59 -23.65
N PRO A 96 -15.87 0.76 -24.98
CA PRO A 96 -14.78 1.57 -25.48
C PRO A 96 -14.82 2.88 -24.72
N LYS A 97 -13.69 3.25 -24.10
CA LYS A 97 -13.64 4.57 -23.51
C LYS A 97 -13.66 5.49 -24.72
N GLU A 98 -14.74 6.25 -24.89
CA GLU A 98 -14.78 7.31 -25.89
C GLU A 98 -13.45 8.06 -25.80
N PRO A 99 -12.78 8.31 -26.94
CA PRO A 99 -11.53 9.04 -26.94
C PRO A 99 -11.80 10.30 -26.14
N LYS A 100 -11.25 10.37 -24.92
CA LYS A 100 -11.43 11.55 -24.09
C LYS A 100 -10.80 12.63 -24.92
N ASP A 101 -11.61 13.60 -25.35
CA ASP A 101 -11.09 14.83 -25.94
C ASP A 101 -9.93 15.24 -25.06
N ILE A 102 -8.73 15.20 -25.65
CA ILE A 102 -7.51 15.51 -24.91
C ILE A 102 -7.72 16.94 -24.47
N LYS A 103 -8.03 17.11 -23.17
CA LYS A 103 -8.25 18.43 -22.64
C LYS A 103 -6.97 19.20 -22.93
N PRO A 104 -7.05 20.46 -23.39
CA PRO A 104 -5.87 21.28 -23.62
C PRO A 104 -4.90 21.24 -22.43
N GLU A 105 -5.46 21.12 -21.22
CA GLU A 105 -4.81 20.94 -19.92
C GLU A 105 -3.86 19.73 -19.81
N ASP A 106 -4.12 18.65 -20.56
CA ASP A 106 -3.31 17.43 -20.57
C ASP A 106 -2.14 17.51 -21.58
N SER A 107 -2.06 18.58 -22.38
CA SER A 107 -0.97 18.77 -23.34
C SER A 107 0.34 19.16 -22.65
N LEU A 108 1.47 18.73 -23.23
CA LEU A 108 2.80 19.13 -22.76
C LEU A 108 3.00 20.65 -22.85
N GLU A 109 2.47 21.28 -23.90
CA GLU A 109 2.59 22.73 -24.09
C GLU A 109 1.89 23.50 -22.97
N TYR A 110 0.65 23.10 -22.61
CA TYR A 110 -0.05 23.70 -21.48
C TYR A 110 0.70 23.48 -20.17
N ALA A 111 1.20 22.26 -19.92
CA ALA A 111 1.99 21.97 -18.73
C ALA A 111 3.24 22.86 -18.63
N ILE A 112 3.98 23.05 -19.73
CA ILE A 112 5.17 23.94 -19.74
C ILE A 112 4.77 25.38 -19.43
N LYS A 113 3.70 25.90 -20.04
CA LYS A 113 3.19 27.25 -19.74
C LYS A 113 2.80 27.40 -18.27
N LEU A 114 2.07 26.43 -17.72
CA LEU A 114 1.68 26.40 -16.32
C LEU A 114 2.91 26.42 -15.40
N VAL A 115 3.91 25.56 -15.66
CA VAL A 115 5.15 25.53 -14.87
C VAL A 115 5.86 26.89 -14.89
N ASN A 116 5.98 27.52 -16.06
CA ASN A 116 6.64 28.81 -16.20
C ASN A 116 5.92 29.94 -15.44
N TYR A 117 4.59 29.93 -15.40
CA TYR A 117 3.84 30.90 -14.63
C TYR A 117 3.89 30.62 -13.13
N VAL A 118 3.75 29.36 -12.70
CA VAL A 118 3.87 28.99 -11.29
C VAL A 118 5.23 29.38 -10.74
N ARG A 119 6.31 29.25 -11.52
CA ARG A 119 7.67 29.64 -11.14
C ARG A 119 7.79 31.10 -10.68
N GLN A 120 6.93 31.99 -11.19
CA GLN A 120 6.91 33.41 -10.82
C GLN A 120 6.30 33.68 -9.44
N TYR A 121 5.68 32.67 -8.81
CA TYR A 121 5.02 32.79 -7.52
C TYR A 121 5.59 31.75 -6.54
N PRO A 122 6.68 32.06 -5.82
CA PRO A 122 7.30 31.14 -4.86
C PRO A 122 6.32 30.50 -3.89
N CYS A 123 5.32 31.26 -3.42
CA CYS A 123 4.27 30.80 -2.51
C CYS A 123 3.44 29.60 -3.02
N LEU A 124 3.55 29.24 -4.31
CA LEU A 124 2.88 28.09 -4.94
C LEU A 124 3.74 26.81 -4.95
N TYR A 125 4.98 26.86 -4.46
CA TYR A 125 5.88 25.71 -4.42
C TYR A 125 6.89 25.70 -3.27
N ASP A 126 7.02 26.78 -2.49
CA ASP A 126 7.99 26.93 -1.41
C ASP A 126 7.51 26.42 -0.03
N GLY A 127 6.28 25.91 0.08
CA GLY A 127 5.72 25.57 1.40
C GLY A 127 4.53 24.63 1.41
N SER A 128 4.19 24.17 2.62
CA SER A 128 3.15 23.18 2.93
C SER A 128 1.72 23.64 2.61
N ASN A 129 1.52 24.90 2.21
CA ASN A 129 0.20 25.46 1.91
C ASN A 129 0.09 26.13 0.52
N ALA A 130 0.90 25.70 -0.44
CA ALA A 130 0.89 26.16 -1.84
C ALA A 130 -0.50 26.15 -2.52
N PHE A 131 -1.42 25.31 -2.03
CA PHE A 131 -2.75 25.15 -2.59
C PHE A 131 -3.81 26.05 -1.95
N ALA A 132 -3.49 26.77 -0.88
CA ALA A 132 -4.41 27.63 -0.14
C ALA A 132 -4.24 29.12 -0.50
N ARG A 133 -3.67 29.43 -1.67
CA ARG A 133 -3.39 30.80 -2.15
C ARG A 133 -4.24 31.12 -3.39
N PRO A 134 -5.56 31.36 -3.22
CA PRO A 134 -6.47 31.51 -4.35
C PRO A 134 -6.06 32.67 -5.28
N GLU A 135 -5.56 33.78 -4.73
CA GLU A 135 -5.19 34.97 -5.50
C GLU A 135 -4.03 34.68 -6.48
N ALA A 136 -3.04 33.89 -6.04
CA ALA A 136 -1.91 33.50 -6.88
C ALA A 136 -2.35 32.53 -8.00
N TRP A 137 -3.28 31.61 -7.70
CA TRP A 137 -3.84 30.71 -8.69
C TRP A 137 -4.73 31.43 -9.72
N GLU A 138 -5.48 32.44 -9.30
CA GLU A 138 -6.24 33.32 -10.19
C GLU A 138 -5.31 34.08 -11.13
N ALA A 139 -4.20 34.64 -10.62
CA ALA A 139 -3.21 35.32 -11.44
C ALA A 139 -2.52 34.39 -12.45
N VAL A 140 -2.26 33.13 -12.07
CA VAL A 140 -1.74 32.10 -12.98
C VAL A 140 -2.77 31.74 -14.05
N ALA A 141 -4.03 31.54 -13.67
CA ALA A 141 -5.11 31.19 -14.60
C ALA A 141 -5.38 32.31 -15.63
N ALA A 142 -5.38 33.57 -15.19
CA ALA A 142 -5.51 34.73 -16.06
C ALA A 142 -4.39 34.80 -17.11
N LYS A 143 -3.14 34.47 -16.72
CA LYS A 143 -1.98 34.42 -17.63
C LYS A 143 -2.00 33.22 -18.60
N LEU A 144 -2.62 32.10 -18.20
CA LEU A 144 -2.78 30.93 -19.07
C LEU A 144 -3.81 31.18 -20.17
N GLY A 145 -4.87 31.93 -19.88
CA GLY A 145 -5.96 32.21 -20.82
C GLY A 145 -6.75 30.96 -21.22
N GLY A 146 -7.51 31.05 -22.33
CA GLY A 146 -8.16 29.88 -22.95
C GLY A 146 -9.20 29.16 -22.07
N GLY A 147 -9.83 29.86 -21.14
CA GLY A 147 -10.81 29.27 -20.21
C GLY A 147 -10.19 28.53 -19.02
N ALA A 148 -8.87 28.64 -18.79
CA ALA A 148 -8.24 28.11 -17.60
C ALA A 148 -8.83 28.76 -16.33
N THR A 149 -9.24 27.94 -15.37
CA THR A 149 -9.68 28.40 -14.05
C THR A 149 -8.56 28.22 -13.03
N ALA A 150 -8.64 28.95 -11.91
CA ALA A 150 -7.70 28.81 -10.79
C ALA A 150 -7.68 27.36 -10.28
N GLU A 151 -8.86 26.75 -10.15
CA GLU A 151 -9.04 25.37 -9.69
C GLU A 151 -8.41 24.35 -10.66
N ASN A 152 -8.67 24.44 -11.97
CA ASN A 152 -8.09 23.51 -12.94
C ASN A 152 -6.57 23.64 -13.01
N SER A 153 -6.05 24.87 -12.93
CA SER A 153 -4.60 25.16 -12.92
C SER A 153 -3.95 24.54 -11.68
N MET A 154 -4.56 24.72 -10.51
CA MET A 154 -4.11 24.12 -9.25
C MET A 154 -4.14 22.58 -9.30
N LEU A 155 -5.23 21.98 -9.78
CA LEU A 155 -5.36 20.52 -9.88
C LEU A 155 -4.35 19.93 -10.86
N THR A 156 -4.08 20.62 -11.96
CA THR A 156 -3.08 20.22 -12.95
C THR A 156 -1.67 20.33 -12.36
N TRP A 157 -1.37 21.41 -11.64
CA TRP A 157 -0.11 21.56 -10.92
C TRP A 157 0.09 20.45 -9.87
N LYS A 158 -0.94 20.13 -9.07
CA LYS A 158 -0.90 19.00 -8.11
C LYS A 158 -0.48 17.70 -8.78
N LYS A 159 -1.04 17.39 -9.95
CA LYS A 159 -0.70 16.18 -10.71
C LYS A 159 0.74 16.22 -11.21
N ILE A 160 1.17 17.32 -11.83
CA ILE A 160 2.54 17.48 -12.34
C ILE A 160 3.55 17.35 -11.21
N HIS A 161 3.33 18.08 -10.11
CA HIS A 161 4.14 18.06 -8.91
C HIS A 161 4.25 16.64 -8.31
N TYR A 162 3.12 15.94 -8.19
CA TYR A 162 3.09 14.54 -7.74
C TYR A 162 3.94 13.63 -8.65
N TYR A 163 3.72 13.66 -9.96
CA TYR A 163 4.48 12.80 -10.88
C TYR A 163 5.97 13.12 -10.91
N TYR A 164 6.35 14.39 -10.74
CA TYR A 164 7.74 14.78 -10.67
C TYR A 164 8.41 14.36 -9.36
N LYS A 165 7.69 14.44 -8.21
CA LYS A 165 8.16 13.84 -6.95
C LYS A 165 8.44 12.34 -7.13
N PHE A 166 7.55 11.61 -7.80
CA PHE A 166 7.76 10.19 -8.13
C PHE A 166 8.91 9.97 -9.13
N HIS A 167 9.11 10.87 -10.09
CA HIS A 167 10.25 10.83 -11.00
C HIS A 167 11.57 10.92 -10.23
N LEU A 168 11.69 11.87 -9.31
CA LEU A 168 12.87 12.01 -8.46
C LEU A 168 13.10 10.79 -7.55
N GLN A 169 12.04 10.26 -6.93
CA GLN A 169 12.13 9.18 -5.94
C GLN A 169 12.28 7.77 -6.53
N LYS A 170 11.77 7.54 -7.74
CA LYS A 170 11.59 6.18 -8.29
C LYS A 170 12.10 6.05 -9.72
N GLY A 171 12.63 7.12 -10.32
CA GLY A 171 13.06 7.13 -11.73
C GLY A 171 11.92 6.99 -12.73
N TYR A 172 10.66 7.16 -12.31
CA TYR A 172 9.51 7.11 -13.22
C TYR A 172 9.54 8.27 -14.22
N ILE A 173 9.01 8.07 -15.41
CA ILE A 173 8.89 9.15 -16.39
C ILE A 173 7.88 10.19 -15.86
N ALA A 174 8.33 11.43 -15.67
CA ALA A 174 7.45 12.54 -15.30
C ALA A 174 6.35 12.73 -16.36
N LYS A 175 5.15 13.09 -15.90
CA LYS A 175 4.00 13.31 -16.78
C LYS A 175 3.57 14.78 -16.76
N PRO A 176 3.31 15.40 -17.93
CA PRO A 176 3.46 14.82 -19.27
C PRO A 176 4.93 14.54 -19.64
N LYS A 177 5.16 13.59 -20.56
CA LYS A 177 6.53 13.18 -20.97
C LYS A 177 7.28 14.41 -21.49
N GLY A 178 8.49 14.65 -20.96
CA GLY A 178 9.31 15.81 -21.34
C GLY A 178 9.19 17.02 -20.39
N ILE A 179 8.30 16.99 -19.39
CA ILE A 179 8.16 18.11 -18.45
C ILE A 179 9.30 18.23 -17.43
N ALA A 180 10.03 17.14 -17.18
CA ALA A 180 11.02 17.06 -16.10
C ALA A 180 12.09 18.18 -16.10
N PRO A 181 12.70 18.57 -17.24
CA PRO A 181 13.68 19.65 -17.26
C PRO A 181 13.13 21.00 -16.76
N TYR A 182 11.85 21.28 -17.04
CA TYR A 182 11.18 22.53 -16.62
C TYR A 182 10.89 22.56 -15.11
N LEU A 183 10.85 21.41 -14.45
CA LEU A 183 10.60 21.26 -13.02
C LEU A 183 11.89 21.20 -12.19
N ALA A 184 13.06 21.33 -12.81
CA ALA A 184 14.35 21.26 -12.12
C ALA A 184 14.48 22.28 -10.97
N PHE A 185 13.84 23.45 -11.11
CA PHE A 185 13.83 24.49 -10.06
C PHE A 185 13.11 24.07 -8.78
N LEU A 186 12.26 23.04 -8.82
CA LEU A 186 11.57 22.53 -7.63
C LEU A 186 12.48 21.66 -6.77
N ARG A 187 13.63 21.17 -7.28
CA ARG A 187 14.48 20.23 -6.53
C ARG A 187 14.85 20.72 -5.13
N PRO A 188 15.22 21.99 -4.89
CA PRO A 188 15.53 22.48 -3.54
C PRO A 188 14.33 22.51 -2.59
N PHE A 189 13.11 22.57 -3.12
CA PHE A 189 11.86 22.74 -2.36
C PHE A 189 11.10 21.43 -2.18
N MET A 190 11.31 20.48 -3.08
CA MET A 190 10.88 19.11 -2.87
C MET A 190 11.83 18.53 -1.86
N GLU A 191 11.39 18.47 -0.59
CA GLU A 191 12.06 17.76 0.49
C GLU A 191 12.86 16.62 -0.12
N GLU A 192 14.19 16.73 -0.05
CA GLU A 192 15.04 15.64 -0.50
C GLU A 192 14.46 14.40 0.16
N PRO A 193 14.07 13.40 -0.64
CA PRO A 193 13.44 12.25 -0.05
C PRO A 193 14.41 11.79 1.03
N VAL A 194 13.86 11.47 2.19
CA VAL A 194 14.58 10.91 3.34
C VAL A 194 15.52 9.74 2.91
N GLU A 195 15.30 9.21 1.68
CA GLU A 195 16.16 8.41 0.80
C GLU A 195 17.61 8.90 0.61
N ASN A 196 17.95 10.18 0.72
CA ASN A 196 19.35 10.66 0.71
C ASN A 196 20.00 10.53 2.10
N MET A 197 19.66 9.49 2.84
CA MET A 197 20.46 9.10 3.99
C MET A 197 21.72 8.46 3.43
N GLU A 198 22.86 9.10 3.69
CA GLU A 198 24.16 8.51 3.40
C GLU A 198 24.19 7.09 3.98
N PHE A 199 24.72 6.11 3.24
CA PHE A 199 24.72 4.71 3.66
C PHE A 199 25.39 4.54 5.04
N SER A 200 26.43 5.33 5.32
CA SER A 200 27.12 5.41 6.62
C SER A 200 26.15 5.76 7.75
N LEU A 201 25.44 6.89 7.63
CA LEU A 201 24.45 7.34 8.60
C LEU A 201 23.29 6.34 8.74
N ALA A 202 22.83 5.75 7.63
CA ALA A 202 21.76 4.77 7.65
C ALA A 202 22.17 3.51 8.42
N ARG A 203 23.41 3.06 8.21
CA ARG A 203 24.01 1.96 8.96
C ARG A 203 24.16 2.29 10.44
N GLU A 204 24.71 3.45 10.79
CA GLU A 204 24.87 3.88 12.19
C GLU A 204 23.52 3.99 12.92
N LEU A 205 22.50 4.54 12.25
CA LEU A 205 21.15 4.60 12.79
C LEU A 205 20.59 3.20 13.05
N ILE A 206 20.79 2.25 12.14
CA ILE A 206 20.35 0.86 12.31
C ILE A 206 21.07 0.19 13.47
N GLU A 207 22.40 0.29 13.51
CA GLU A 207 23.24 -0.30 14.57
C GLU A 207 22.91 0.29 15.95
N THR A 208 22.56 1.58 16.01
CA THR A 208 22.12 2.23 17.24
C THR A 208 20.72 1.77 17.65
N VAL A 209 19.76 1.79 16.73
CA VAL A 209 18.37 1.35 17.02
C VAL A 209 18.32 -0.13 17.40
N GLN A 210 19.20 -0.98 16.87
CA GLN A 210 19.31 -2.40 17.21
C GLN A 210 19.57 -2.64 18.72
N GLN A 211 20.06 -1.64 19.45
CA GLN A 211 20.26 -1.72 20.90
C GLN A 211 18.97 -1.46 21.70
N TYR A 212 17.89 -1.04 21.03
CA TYR A 212 16.63 -0.62 21.64
C TYR A 212 15.43 -1.36 21.01
N PRO A 213 15.14 -2.61 21.42
CA PRO A 213 14.05 -3.41 20.85
C PRO A 213 12.66 -2.74 20.90
N ALA A 214 12.42 -1.85 21.87
CA ALA A 214 11.17 -1.08 21.98
C ALA A 214 10.92 -0.16 20.76
N LEU A 215 11.98 0.22 20.03
CA LEU A 215 11.87 1.09 18.85
C LEU A 215 11.56 0.32 17.55
N TYR A 216 11.60 -1.01 17.58
CA TYR A 216 11.43 -1.83 16.37
C TYR A 216 10.01 -1.76 15.81
N ASP A 217 9.01 -1.59 16.67
CA ASP A 217 7.60 -1.55 16.27
C ASP A 217 7.19 -0.20 15.67
N GLY A 218 8.10 0.78 15.65
CA GLY A 218 7.92 2.08 15.00
C GLY A 218 6.79 2.92 15.61
N THR A 219 6.27 2.53 16.77
CA THR A 219 5.24 3.30 17.45
C THR A 219 5.85 4.52 18.13
N GLN A 220 5.16 5.65 18.07
CA GLN A 220 5.51 6.84 18.84
C GLN A 220 4.77 6.78 20.17
N SER A 221 5.32 6.06 21.15
CA SER A 221 4.86 6.14 22.54
C SER A 221 5.68 7.20 23.28
N GLY A 222 5.13 7.78 24.35
CA GLY A 222 5.88 8.69 25.23
C GLY A 222 7.13 8.04 25.84
N GLN A 223 7.16 6.71 26.01
CA GLN A 223 8.36 5.99 26.42
C GLN A 223 9.41 5.89 25.30
N ASN A 224 8.96 5.76 24.06
CA ASN A 224 9.85 5.68 22.90
C ASN A 224 10.54 7.02 22.62
N ILE A 225 9.94 8.17 22.98
CA ILE A 225 10.60 9.47 22.75
C ILE A 225 11.89 9.61 23.55
N VAL A 226 11.96 9.05 24.77
CA VAL A 226 13.17 9.08 25.61
C VAL A 226 14.28 8.28 24.95
N LEU A 227 13.96 7.07 24.47
CA LEU A 227 14.91 6.23 23.73
C LEU A 227 15.35 6.89 22.42
N TRP A 228 14.46 7.58 21.72
CA TRP A 228 14.82 8.34 20.52
C TRP A 228 15.74 9.53 20.81
N ASN A 229 15.60 10.18 21.96
CA ASN A 229 16.56 11.21 22.40
C ASN A 229 17.95 10.59 22.66
N GLU A 230 18.03 9.41 23.27
CA GLU A 230 19.31 8.70 23.45
C GLU A 230 19.94 8.29 22.10
N VAL A 231 19.12 7.81 21.15
CA VAL A 231 19.58 7.50 19.79
C VAL A 231 20.13 8.76 19.12
N ALA A 232 19.42 9.89 19.19
CA ALA A 232 19.87 11.15 18.63
C ALA A 232 21.20 11.60 19.25
N GLN A 233 21.34 11.49 20.58
CA GLN A 233 22.57 11.82 21.29
C GLN A 233 23.76 10.96 20.85
N ARG A 234 23.56 9.65 20.68
CA ARG A 234 24.61 8.72 20.23
C ARG A 234 25.05 8.98 18.79
N LEU A 235 24.12 9.42 17.95
CA LEU A 235 24.39 9.82 16.57
C LEU A 235 24.86 11.29 16.47
N GLY A 236 25.33 11.88 17.57
CA GLY A 236 25.92 13.22 17.59
C GLY A 236 24.93 14.37 17.38
N ASN A 237 23.63 14.15 17.54
CA ASN A 237 22.57 15.15 17.35
C ASN A 237 22.62 15.84 15.98
N VAL A 238 23.08 15.14 14.94
CA VAL A 238 23.15 15.66 13.56
C VAL A 238 21.76 16.05 13.05
N PHE A 239 20.71 15.36 13.50
CA PHE A 239 19.31 15.64 13.17
C PHE A 239 18.44 15.74 14.41
N SER A 240 17.26 16.34 14.25
CA SER A 240 16.21 16.29 15.28
C SER A 240 15.71 14.87 15.51
N VAL A 241 15.14 14.63 16.68
CA VAL A 241 14.53 13.35 17.05
C VAL A 241 13.43 12.93 16.06
N GLU A 242 12.57 13.87 15.65
CA GLU A 242 11.50 13.63 14.66
C GLU A 242 12.06 13.19 13.31
N THR A 243 13.21 13.74 12.94
CA THR A 243 13.91 13.40 11.71
C THR A 243 14.42 11.97 11.77
N TYR A 244 15.04 11.54 12.88
CA TYR A 244 15.45 10.15 13.09
C TYR A 244 14.27 9.17 13.09
N ILE A 245 13.16 9.53 13.74
CA ILE A 245 11.95 8.71 13.76
C ILE A 245 11.41 8.50 12.35
N THR A 246 11.35 9.58 11.56
CA THR A 246 10.87 9.54 10.17
C THR A 246 11.80 8.72 9.28
N LYS A 247 13.12 8.89 9.44
CA LYS A 247 14.18 8.11 8.79
C LYS A 247 14.05 6.62 9.08
N TRP A 248 13.87 6.25 10.34
CA TRP A 248 13.68 4.86 10.77
C TRP A 248 12.38 4.25 10.23
N ALA A 249 11.25 4.95 10.37
CA ALA A 249 9.95 4.51 9.86
C ALA A 249 10.00 4.26 8.35
N TRP A 250 10.69 5.14 7.61
CA TRP A 250 10.90 4.99 6.18
C TRP A 250 11.75 3.74 5.84
N MET A 251 12.89 3.54 6.50
CA MET A 251 13.76 2.37 6.27
C MET A 251 13.00 1.06 6.56
N ARG A 252 12.29 1.00 7.69
CA ARG A 252 11.48 -0.16 8.06
C ARG A 252 10.37 -0.43 7.06
N GLY A 253 9.63 0.59 6.63
CA GLY A 253 8.58 0.46 5.62
C GLY A 253 9.12 0.06 4.23
N LYS A 254 10.38 0.36 3.93
CA LYS A 254 11.08 -0.15 2.74
C LYS A 254 11.49 -1.61 2.91
N TYR A 255 12.02 -1.98 4.06
CA TYR A 255 12.40 -3.36 4.36
C TYR A 255 11.18 -4.29 4.36
N GLU A 256 10.06 -3.87 4.95
CA GLU A 256 8.82 -4.64 4.90
C GLU A 256 8.32 -4.86 3.45
N ARG A 257 8.45 -3.86 2.59
CA ARG A 257 8.14 -4.02 1.16
C ARG A 257 9.15 -4.92 0.45
N HIS A 258 10.42 -4.82 0.77
CA HIS A 258 11.46 -5.71 0.27
C HIS A 258 11.13 -7.16 0.59
N LEU A 259 10.76 -7.48 1.84
CA LEU A 259 10.35 -8.82 2.24
C LEU A 259 9.07 -9.31 1.53
N LYS A 260 8.13 -8.42 1.20
CA LYS A 260 6.86 -8.78 0.54
C LYS A 260 6.94 -8.88 -0.99
N THR A 261 7.82 -8.12 -1.62
CA THR A 261 7.80 -7.89 -3.08
C THR A 261 9.16 -8.09 -3.74
N GLU A 262 10.19 -8.48 -2.98
CA GLU A 262 11.58 -8.61 -3.43
C GLU A 262 12.14 -7.30 -4.04
N SER A 263 11.52 -6.16 -3.71
CA SER A 263 11.95 -4.85 -4.23
C SER A 263 13.32 -4.48 -3.68
N LYS A 264 14.27 -4.07 -4.53
CA LYS A 264 15.59 -3.59 -4.08
C LYS A 264 15.45 -2.45 -3.06
N MET A 265 16.22 -2.53 -1.97
CA MET A 265 16.36 -1.42 -1.03
C MET A 265 17.34 -0.37 -1.55
N VAL A 266 17.12 0.87 -1.13
CA VAL A 266 18.03 2.00 -1.33
C VAL A 266 18.23 2.63 0.05
N PRO A 267 19.46 2.98 0.46
CA PRO A 267 20.71 2.64 -0.23
C PRO A 267 20.89 1.09 -0.27
N CYS A 268 21.55 0.58 -1.31
CA CYS A 268 21.73 -0.87 -1.49
C CYS A 268 22.64 -1.46 -0.40
N GLY A 269 22.35 -2.67 0.06
CA GLY A 269 23.12 -3.37 1.10
C GLY A 269 22.59 -3.15 2.52
N ILE A 270 21.66 -2.20 2.72
CA ILE A 270 21.07 -1.93 4.03
C ILE A 270 20.15 -3.06 4.52
N GLU A 271 19.61 -3.85 3.58
CA GLU A 271 18.74 -4.99 3.87
C GLU A 271 19.40 -6.04 4.77
N GLY A 272 20.72 -6.22 4.66
CA GLY A 272 21.48 -7.15 5.51
C GLY A 272 21.51 -6.70 6.97
N HIS A 273 21.57 -5.39 7.20
CA HIS A 273 21.59 -4.78 8.53
C HIS A 273 20.20 -4.79 9.20
N LEU A 274 19.11 -4.91 8.43
CA LEU A 274 17.74 -4.92 8.94
C LEU A 274 17.20 -6.33 9.24
N THR A 275 18.01 -7.37 9.07
CA THR A 275 17.60 -8.78 9.27
C THR A 275 17.08 -9.09 10.68
N PHE A 276 17.51 -8.35 11.71
CA PHE A 276 16.96 -8.51 13.07
C PHE A 276 15.46 -8.17 13.15
N LEU A 277 14.93 -7.39 12.20
CA LEU A 277 13.50 -7.09 12.12
C LEU A 277 12.67 -8.25 11.56
N ASN A 278 13.29 -9.33 11.05
CA ASN A 278 12.57 -10.45 10.43
C ASN A 278 11.47 -11.01 11.35
N ALA A 279 11.76 -11.23 12.63
CA ALA A 279 10.76 -11.74 13.59
C ALA A 279 9.59 -10.77 13.79
N PHE A 280 9.85 -9.47 13.76
CA PHE A 280 8.87 -8.41 13.98
C PHE A 280 8.01 -8.13 12.74
N VAL A 281 8.60 -8.24 11.54
CA VAL A 281 7.89 -8.06 10.27
C VAL A 281 7.12 -9.34 9.89
N ALA A 282 7.70 -10.53 10.13
CA ALA A 282 7.04 -11.82 9.90
C ALA A 282 5.85 -12.05 10.84
N GLY A 283 5.85 -11.44 12.03
CA GLY A 283 4.68 -11.42 12.92
C GLY A 283 3.40 -10.89 12.27
N PHE A 284 3.51 -10.06 11.22
CA PHE A 284 2.39 -9.60 10.41
C PHE A 284 2.09 -10.48 9.18
N ALA A 285 2.99 -11.39 8.82
CA ALA A 285 2.91 -12.23 7.62
C ALA A 285 3.20 -13.71 7.93
N ARG A 286 2.37 -14.32 8.80
CA ARG A 286 2.27 -15.78 9.07
C ARG A 286 3.55 -16.51 9.55
N LYS A 287 3.37 -17.16 10.70
CA LYS A 287 4.21 -18.20 11.31
C LYS A 287 4.97 -19.05 10.29
N THR A 288 6.27 -18.87 10.21
CA THR A 288 7.23 -19.89 9.77
C THR A 288 8.27 -20.04 10.87
N PRO A 289 8.50 -21.25 11.41
CA PRO A 289 9.62 -21.48 12.31
C PRO A 289 10.91 -21.57 11.51
N LEU A 290 11.95 -20.86 11.93
CA LEU A 290 13.32 -21.06 11.47
C LEU A 290 14.00 -22.16 12.32
N PRO A 291 14.99 -22.89 11.75
CA PRO A 291 15.69 -23.94 12.45
C PRO A 291 16.67 -23.37 13.47
N SER A 292 16.73 -24.00 14.64
CA SER A 292 17.67 -23.69 15.72
C SER A 292 18.94 -24.53 15.54
N SER A 293 20.09 -23.87 15.42
CA SER A 293 21.37 -24.44 15.83
C SER A 293 21.64 -23.94 17.24
N ASP A 294 22.00 -24.87 18.14
CA ASP A 294 22.42 -24.63 19.52
C ASP A 294 21.28 -24.49 20.54
N GLY A 295 20.82 -25.66 20.97
CA GLY A 295 19.92 -25.80 22.10
C GLY A 295 20.60 -25.42 23.42
N GLN A 296 20.42 -24.17 23.85
CA GLN A 296 20.34 -23.80 25.27
C GLN A 296 19.37 -22.62 25.43
N ILE A 297 18.25 -22.88 26.11
CA ILE A 297 17.28 -21.84 26.49
C ILE A 297 17.66 -21.32 27.88
N VAL A 298 18.24 -20.12 27.94
CA VAL A 298 18.11 -19.24 29.11
C VAL A 298 16.97 -18.28 28.81
N ARG A 299 15.84 -18.44 29.50
CA ARG A 299 14.73 -17.48 29.43
C ARG A 299 15.12 -16.24 30.24
N PRO A 300 15.14 -15.02 29.66
CA PRO A 300 15.13 -13.83 30.48
C PRO A 300 13.76 -13.70 31.14
N VAL A 301 13.75 -13.61 32.47
CA VAL A 301 12.57 -13.27 33.27
C VAL A 301 12.28 -11.78 33.06
N GLY A 302 11.67 -11.45 31.93
CA GLY A 302 10.98 -10.19 31.72
C GLY A 302 9.53 -10.36 32.13
N LYS A 303 9.05 -9.56 33.09
CA LYS A 303 7.64 -9.52 33.48
C LYS A 303 6.78 -9.29 32.23
N ALA A 304 5.93 -10.25 31.91
CA ALA A 304 4.92 -10.11 30.86
C ALA A 304 3.99 -8.95 31.25
N VAL A 305 4.08 -7.84 30.52
CA VAL A 305 3.06 -6.79 30.57
C VAL A 305 1.79 -7.37 29.94
N PRO A 306 0.65 -7.38 30.64
CA PRO A 306 -0.57 -8.01 30.12
C PRO A 306 -1.04 -7.27 28.85
N ALA A 307 -1.38 -8.06 27.83
CA ALA A 307 -1.84 -7.59 26.52
C ALA A 307 -3.16 -6.78 26.57
N THR A 308 -3.74 -6.57 27.74
CA THR A 308 -4.99 -5.83 27.97
C THR A 308 -4.81 -4.32 27.81
N GLY A 309 -3.67 -3.75 28.20
CA GLY A 309 -3.47 -2.28 28.15
C GLY A 309 -3.45 -1.69 26.73
N ARG A 310 -2.93 -2.43 25.75
CA ARG A 310 -2.70 -1.92 24.38
C ARG A 310 -4.00 -1.67 23.58
N TRP A 311 -5.14 -2.24 23.99
CA TRP A 311 -6.44 -2.06 23.32
C TRP A 311 -7.29 -0.96 23.94
N VAL A 312 -7.07 -0.65 25.23
CA VAL A 312 -7.84 0.33 25.98
C VAL A 312 -7.46 1.77 25.56
N ASP A 313 -6.18 2.04 25.30
CA ASP A 313 -5.68 3.39 24.93
C ASP A 313 -6.26 3.97 23.63
N ARG A 314 -6.93 3.17 22.79
CA ARG A 314 -7.53 3.63 21.52
C ARG A 314 -9.05 3.78 21.57
N LEU A 315 -9.71 3.20 22.57
CA LEU A 315 -11.13 3.39 22.79
C LEU A 315 -11.25 4.51 23.82
N HIS A 316 -11.71 5.69 23.41
CA HIS A 316 -12.14 6.72 24.36
C HIS A 316 -13.44 6.21 24.99
N VAL A 317 -13.30 5.29 25.95
CA VAL A 317 -14.40 4.74 26.71
C VAL A 317 -14.62 5.68 27.88
N ASP A 318 -15.82 6.26 27.97
CA ASP A 318 -16.22 6.97 29.16
C ASP A 318 -16.35 5.95 30.30
N GLU A 319 -15.45 6.02 31.28
CA GLU A 319 -15.45 5.13 32.45
C GLU A 319 -16.73 5.28 33.29
N SER A 320 -17.52 6.33 33.05
CA SER A 320 -18.81 6.59 33.69
C SER A 320 -19.98 5.85 33.04
N ASP A 321 -19.83 5.37 31.81
CA ASP A 321 -20.92 4.74 31.05
C ASP A 321 -21.09 3.26 31.48
N PRO A 322 -22.26 2.88 32.05
CA PRO A 322 -22.50 1.51 32.50
C PRO A 322 -22.46 0.48 31.36
N ASP A 323 -22.83 0.86 30.13
CA ASP A 323 -22.77 -0.04 28.98
C ASP A 323 -21.32 -0.28 28.55
N ALA A 324 -20.48 0.76 28.61
CA ALA A 324 -19.05 0.65 28.44
C ALA A 324 -18.41 -0.26 29.50
N GLN A 325 -18.70 -0.06 30.78
CA GLN A 325 -18.20 -0.91 31.86
C GLN A 325 -18.62 -2.38 31.65
N PHE A 326 -19.87 -2.63 31.25
CA PHE A 326 -20.34 -3.96 30.91
C PHE A 326 -19.54 -4.57 29.73
N LEU A 327 -19.30 -3.82 28.66
CA LEU A 327 -18.51 -4.29 27.52
C LEU A 327 -17.05 -4.60 27.88
N LEU A 328 -16.45 -3.82 28.78
CA LEU A 328 -15.08 -4.04 29.27
C LEU A 328 -14.95 -5.38 30.03
N THR A 329 -16.01 -5.85 30.72
CA THR A 329 -15.96 -7.17 31.40
C THR A 329 -15.73 -8.33 30.42
N PHE A 330 -16.15 -8.19 29.16
CA PHE A 330 -15.91 -9.22 28.15
C PHE A 330 -14.49 -9.22 27.62
N LEU A 331 -13.73 -8.12 27.74
CA LEU A 331 -12.35 -8.08 27.25
C LEU A 331 -11.48 -9.09 28.00
N GLU A 332 -11.61 -9.16 29.32
CA GLU A 332 -10.88 -10.15 30.14
C GLU A 332 -11.24 -11.58 29.74
N LEU A 333 -12.53 -11.88 29.58
CA LEU A 333 -13.01 -13.19 29.12
C LEU A 333 -12.47 -13.52 27.72
N MET A 334 -12.48 -12.54 26.80
CA MET A 334 -12.00 -12.70 25.43
C MET A 334 -10.49 -12.97 25.36
N THR A 335 -9.68 -12.48 26.30
CA THR A 335 -8.24 -12.80 26.33
C THR A 335 -7.98 -14.29 26.55
N LYS A 336 -8.89 -14.99 27.23
CA LYS A 336 -8.81 -16.43 27.52
C LYS A 336 -9.45 -17.30 26.43
N MET A 337 -10.12 -16.70 25.45
CA MET A 337 -10.80 -17.42 24.36
C MET A 337 -9.85 -17.73 23.20
N SER A 338 -10.01 -18.92 22.61
CA SER A 338 -9.43 -19.24 21.29
C SER A 338 -10.05 -18.37 20.19
N GLU A 339 -9.37 -18.24 19.04
CA GLU A 339 -9.89 -17.45 17.91
C GLU A 339 -11.24 -17.97 17.38
N SER A 340 -11.48 -19.28 17.44
CA SER A 340 -12.77 -19.87 17.08
C SER A 340 -13.87 -19.42 18.04
N GLN A 341 -13.60 -19.42 19.35
CA GLN A 341 -14.53 -18.93 20.38
C GLN A 341 -14.79 -17.43 20.24
N LYS A 342 -13.75 -16.61 20.01
CA LYS A 342 -13.91 -15.17 19.74
C LYS A 342 -14.80 -14.91 18.53
N ARG A 343 -14.63 -15.69 17.46
CA ARG A 343 -15.48 -15.59 16.27
C ARG A 343 -16.94 -15.93 16.58
N GLN A 344 -17.19 -17.01 17.33
CA GLN A 344 -18.55 -17.38 17.74
C GLN A 344 -19.18 -16.32 18.65
N PHE A 345 -18.41 -15.78 19.60
CA PHE A 345 -18.84 -14.68 20.46
C PHE A 345 -19.27 -13.45 19.65
N ARG A 346 -18.47 -13.00 18.67
CA ARG A 346 -18.81 -11.87 17.79
C ARG A 346 -20.09 -12.12 16.99
N ILE A 347 -20.26 -13.33 16.45
CA ILE A 347 -21.48 -13.71 15.72
C ILE A 347 -22.70 -13.68 16.65
N GLY A 348 -22.56 -14.19 17.88
CA GLY A 348 -23.60 -14.15 18.91
C GLY A 348 -23.98 -12.73 19.30
N ALA A 349 -22.98 -11.88 19.56
CA ALA A 349 -23.20 -10.47 19.90
C ALA A 349 -23.98 -9.72 18.81
N VAL A 350 -23.59 -9.86 17.54
CA VAL A 350 -24.31 -9.24 16.41
C VAL A 350 -25.75 -9.74 16.31
N LYS A 351 -25.99 -11.04 16.51
CA LYS A 351 -27.35 -11.61 16.51
C LYS A 351 -28.18 -11.07 17.67
N ALA A 352 -27.60 -10.96 18.87
CA ALA A 352 -28.28 -10.42 20.05
C ALA A 352 -28.62 -8.94 19.86
N SER A 353 -27.68 -8.11 19.39
CA SER A 353 -27.93 -6.70 19.08
C SER A 353 -29.06 -6.54 18.06
N ARG A 354 -29.08 -7.38 17.02
CA ARG A 354 -30.16 -7.39 16.03
C ARG A 354 -31.51 -7.75 16.65
N ALA A 355 -31.58 -8.76 17.51
CA ALA A 355 -32.82 -9.15 18.18
C ALA A 355 -33.37 -8.03 19.11
N VAL A 356 -32.49 -7.25 19.73
CA VAL A 356 -32.86 -6.07 20.53
C VAL A 356 -33.40 -4.96 19.62
N LEU A 357 -32.70 -4.64 18.53
CA LEU A 357 -33.13 -3.60 17.57
C LEU A 357 -34.43 -3.94 16.86
N ASP A 358 -34.65 -5.21 16.52
CA ASP A 358 -35.87 -5.70 15.87
C ASP A 358 -37.06 -5.79 16.85
N GLY A 359 -36.89 -5.39 18.12
CA GLY A 359 -37.96 -5.37 19.13
C GLY A 359 -38.46 -6.76 19.55
N VAL A 360 -37.71 -7.82 19.20
CA VAL A 360 -38.09 -9.22 19.47
C VAL A 360 -38.01 -9.54 20.96
N VAL A 361 -37.14 -8.84 21.70
CA VAL A 361 -37.03 -8.96 23.16
C VAL A 361 -38.11 -8.12 23.84
N ARG A 362 -39.32 -8.66 23.96
CA ARG A 362 -40.39 -8.05 24.77
C ARG A 362 -39.97 -8.05 26.24
N ARG A 363 -39.83 -6.87 26.86
CA ARG A 363 -39.62 -6.74 28.31
C ARG A 363 -40.81 -7.38 29.02
N LYS A 364 -40.63 -8.55 29.62
CA LYS A 364 -41.53 -9.00 30.68
C LYS A 364 -41.29 -8.07 31.86
N VAL A 365 -42.14 -7.06 32.00
CA VAL A 365 -42.21 -6.25 33.21
C VAL A 365 -42.71 -7.19 34.30
N VAL A 366 -41.80 -7.69 35.13
CA VAL A 366 -42.14 -8.37 36.37
C VAL A 366 -42.63 -7.27 37.30
N LYS A 367 -43.93 -7.29 37.62
CA LYS A 367 -44.55 -6.40 38.61
C LYS A 367 -44.16 -6.82 40.02
#